data_AF-A0A2V6PG52-F1
#
_entry.id   AF-A0A2V6PG52-F1
#
_cell.length_a   1.000
_cell.length_b   1.000
_cell.length_c   1.000
_cell.angle_alpha   90.00
_cell.angle_beta   90.00
_cell.angle_gamma   90.00
#
_symmetry.space_group_name_H-M   'P 1'
#
loop_
_entity.id
_entity.type
_entity.pdbx_description
1 polymer ?
#
loop_
_entity_poly.entity_id
_entity_poly.type
_entity_poly.pdbx_seq_one_letter_code
_entity_poly.pdbx_strand_id
1 'polypeptide(L)' 'MLSAAVFTTGQALAFQCPKLIKQIEEETNNRLDDASNTAKEKAEQAAQLHKDGKHAEAEKVAKEGLALIGLK' A
#
# COMPACT_ATOMS: atom_id res chain seq x y z
N MET A 1 9.10 13.62 -35.77
CA MET A 1 7.87 13.71 -34.97
C MET A 1 8.17 13.07 -33.62
N LEU A 2 8.57 13.86 -32.62
CA LEU A 2 8.92 13.37 -31.29
C LEU A 2 7.62 13.30 -30.47
N SER A 3 6.98 12.14 -30.45
CA SER A 3 5.79 11.92 -29.62
C SER A 3 6.23 11.88 -28.15
N ALA A 4 5.89 12.93 -27.41
CA ALA A 4 6.04 12.98 -25.95
C ALA A 4 5.15 11.89 -25.33
N ALA A 5 5.77 10.77 -24.98
CA ALA A 5 5.12 9.75 -24.16
C ALA A 5 5.02 10.30 -22.73
N VAL A 6 3.91 10.94 -22.42
CA VAL A 6 3.47 11.14 -21.03
C VAL A 6 3.09 9.76 -20.52
N PHE A 7 4.07 8.99 -20.07
CA PHE A 7 3.83 7.77 -19.31
C PHE A 7 3.20 8.20 -17.99
N THR A 8 1.90 7.95 -17.88
CA THR A 8 1.12 8.08 -16.67
C THR A 8 1.74 7.19 -15.59
N THR A 9 2.50 7.78 -14.68
CA THR A 9 3.05 7.11 -13.49
C THR A 9 1.96 6.42 -12.65
N GLY A 10 0.67 6.76 -12.84
CA GLY A 10 -0.46 6.15 -12.15
C GLY A 10 -0.71 4.66 -12.40
N GLN A 11 -0.39 4.12 -13.57
CA GLN A 11 -0.73 2.70 -13.86
C GLN A 11 0.16 1.73 -13.07
N ALA A 12 1.46 2.00 -12.98
CA ALA A 12 2.37 1.17 -12.21
C ALA A 12 2.02 1.19 -10.71
N LEU A 13 1.67 2.36 -10.16
CA LEU A 13 1.29 2.51 -8.76
C LEU A 13 -0.06 1.83 -8.44
N ALA A 14 -1.01 1.82 -9.39
CA ALA A 14 -2.31 1.17 -9.20
C ALA A 14 -2.17 -0.33 -8.92
N PHE A 15 -1.20 -1.02 -9.52
CA PHE A 15 -0.93 -2.45 -9.25
C PHE A 15 -0.11 -2.69 -7.98
N GLN A 16 0.65 -1.70 -7.50
CA GLN A 16 1.49 -1.87 -6.31
C GLN A 16 0.71 -1.78 -5.01
N CYS A 17 -0.30 -0.88 -4.91
CA CYS A 17 -1.06 -0.72 -3.68
C CYS A 17 -1.76 -2.01 -3.22
N PRO A 18 -2.50 -2.75 -4.09
CA PRO A 18 -3.14 -4.00 -3.69
C PRO A 18 -2.14 -5.07 -3.22
N LYS A 19 -0.95 -5.12 -3.82
CA LYS A 19 0.10 -6.06 -3.41
C LYS A 19 0.61 -5.76 -2.00
N LEU A 20 0.91 -4.49 -1.71
CA LEU A 20 1.41 -4.08 -0.39
C LEU A 20 0.36 -4.29 0.71
N ILE A 21 -0.91 -3.96 0.43
CA ILE A 21 -2.03 -4.20 1.35
C ILE A 21 -2.15 -5.69 1.67
N LYS A 22 -2.19 -6.53 0.64
CA LYS A 22 -2.27 -7.99 0.83
C LYS A 22 -1.08 -8.54 1.63
N GLN A 23 0.12 -8.01 1.40
CA GLN A 23 1.30 -8.41 2.15
C GLN A 23 1.16 -8.08 3.65
N ILE A 24 0.61 -6.92 4.00
CA ILE A 24 0.30 -6.59 5.40
C ILE A 24 -0.71 -7.58 5.98
N GLU A 25 -1.80 -7.83 5.26
CA GLU A 25 -2.86 -8.77 5.71
C GLU A 25 -2.29 -10.17 5.97
N GLU A 26 -1.48 -10.69 5.05
CA GLU A 26 -0.85 -12.01 5.16
C GLU A 26 0.11 -12.09 6.35
N GLU A 27 0.98 -11.10 6.50
CA GLU A 27 2.01 -11.07 7.55
C GLU A 27 1.44 -10.85 8.95
N THR A 28 0.28 -10.21 9.04
CA THR A 28 -0.39 -9.91 10.31
C THR A 28 -1.50 -10.91 10.66
N ASN A 29 -1.85 -11.84 9.77
CA ASN A 29 -2.96 -12.78 9.97
C ASN A 29 -2.77 -13.66 11.22
N ASN A 30 -1.52 -14.05 11.51
CA ASN A 30 -1.17 -14.89 12.65
C ASN A 30 -0.49 -14.13 13.80
N ARG A 31 -0.44 -12.80 13.74
CA ARG A 31 0.19 -11.96 14.76
C ARG A 31 -0.87 -11.33 15.65
N LEU A 32 -0.66 -11.41 16.96
CA LEU A 32 -1.55 -10.89 18.01
C LEU A 32 -0.82 -9.85 18.87
N ASP A 33 -0.11 -8.94 18.20
CA ASP A 33 0.63 -7.84 18.82
C ASP A 33 0.14 -6.48 18.30
N ASP A 34 0.42 -5.43 19.08
CA ASP A 34 -0.05 -4.06 18.79
C ASP A 34 0.49 -3.52 17.46
N ALA A 35 1.72 -3.90 17.09
CA ALA A 35 2.31 -3.49 15.82
C ALA A 35 1.52 -4.06 14.64
N SER A 36 1.07 -5.31 14.76
CA SER A 36 0.25 -5.98 13.75
C SER A 36 -1.15 -5.41 13.67
N ASN A 37 -1.76 -5.02 14.79
CA ASN A 37 -3.04 -4.30 14.78
C ASN A 37 -2.91 -2.95 14.09
N THR A 38 -1.88 -2.18 14.44
CA THR A 38 -1.60 -0.88 13.80
C THR A 38 -1.33 -1.04 12.30
N ALA A 39 -0.62 -2.10 11.90
CA ALA A 39 -0.38 -2.39 10.49
C ALA A 39 -1.68 -2.74 9.73
N LYS A 40 -2.61 -3.50 10.34
CA LYS A 40 -3.94 -3.77 9.76
C LYS A 40 -4.74 -2.49 9.54
N GLU A 41 -4.73 -1.55 10.50
CA GLU A 41 -5.38 -0.23 10.34
C GLU A 41 -4.76 0.55 9.17
N LYS A 42 -3.44 0.50 9.01
CA LYS A 42 -2.74 1.10 7.85
C LYS A 42 -3.14 0.42 6.53
N ALA A 43 -3.32 -0.90 6.51
CA ALA A 43 -3.80 -1.62 5.33
C ALA A 43 -5.21 -1.17 4.92
N GLU A 44 -6.12 -1.01 5.89
CA GLU A 44 -7.47 -0.48 5.64
C GLU A 44 -7.44 0.97 5.12
N GLN A 45 -6.62 1.82 5.74
CA GLN A 45 -6.43 3.20 5.29
C GLN A 45 -5.88 3.25 3.86
N ALA A 46 -4.88 2.43 3.54
CA ALA A 46 -4.32 2.33 2.19
C ALA A 46 -5.36 1.81 1.18
N ALA A 47 -6.20 0.85 1.58
CA ALA A 47 -7.29 0.35 0.74
C ALA A 47 -8.32 1.44 0.42
N GLN A 48 -8.66 2.30 1.40
CA GLN A 48 -9.56 3.43 1.16
C GLN A 48 -8.93 4.47 0.22
N LEU A 49 -7.66 4.85 0.46
CA LEU A 49 -6.93 5.77 -0.41
C LEU A 49 -6.83 5.24 -1.85
N HIS A 50 -6.62 3.93 -2.02
CA HIS A 50 -6.61 3.29 -3.34
C HIS A 50 -7.97 3.40 -4.04
N LYS A 51 -9.08 3.13 -3.33
CA LYS A 51 -10.45 3.30 -3.86
C LYS A 51 -10.73 4.75 -4.28
N ASP A 52 -10.15 5.71 -3.57
CA ASP A 52 -10.25 7.14 -3.87
C ASP A 52 -9.33 7.60 -5.03
N GLY A 53 -8.55 6.70 -5.63
CA GLY A 53 -7.57 7.01 -6.69
C GLY A 53 -6.28 7.68 -6.20
N LYS A 54 -6.09 7.81 -4.88
CA LYS A 54 -4.92 8.41 -4.23
C LYS A 54 -3.79 7.40 -4.09
N HIS A 55 -3.25 6.94 -5.22
CA HIS A 55 -2.32 5.81 -5.24
C HIS A 55 -0.97 6.11 -4.56
N ALA A 56 -0.45 7.33 -4.65
CA ALA A 56 0.81 7.68 -4.00
C ALA A 56 0.68 7.66 -2.46
N GLU A 57 -0.44 8.19 -1.95
CA GLU A 57 -0.76 8.17 -0.52
C GLU A 57 -1.05 6.74 -0.03
N ALA A 58 -1.79 5.95 -0.81
CA ALA A 58 -2.06 4.54 -0.50
C ALA A 58 -0.76 3.74 -0.39
N GLU A 59 0.17 3.90 -1.36
CA GLU A 59 1.46 3.23 -1.34
C GLU A 59 2.29 3.63 -0.12
N LYS A 60 2.35 4.93 0.19
CA LYS A 60 3.06 5.44 1.37
C LYS A 60 2.53 4.82 2.66
N VAL A 61 1.20 4.85 2.85
CA VAL A 61 0.55 4.31 4.05
C VAL A 61 0.77 2.80 4.17
N ALA A 62 0.70 2.06 3.06
CA ALA A 62 0.98 0.62 3.08
C ALA A 62 2.46 0.33 3.45
N LYS A 63 3.42 1.13 2.95
CA LYS A 63 4.83 0.98 3.36
C LYS A 63 5.05 1.30 4.84
N GLU A 64 4.35 2.29 5.39
CA GLU A 64 4.36 2.56 6.84
C GLU A 64 3.85 1.34 7.62
N GLY A 65 2.76 0.70 7.16
CA GLY A 65 2.23 -0.53 7.74
C GLY A 65 3.23 -1.68 7.74
N LEU A 66 3.91 -1.92 6.61
CA LEU A 66 4.97 -2.93 6.50
C LEU A 66 6.13 -2.64 7.45
N ALA A 67 6.54 -1.38 7.60
CA ALA A 67 7.63 -1.00 8.49
C ALA A 67 7.36 -1.32 9.95
N LEU A 68 6.10 -1.20 10.41
CA LEU A 68 5.70 -1.53 11.78
C LEU A 68 5.91 -3.01 12.11
N ILE A 69 5.77 -3.88 11.11
CA ILE A 69 5.91 -5.34 11.27
C ILE A 69 7.29 -5.87 10.81
N GLY A 70 8.24 -4.95 10.56
CA GLY A 70 9.64 -5.24 10.26
C GLY A 70 9.96 -5.46 8.78
N LEU A 71 9.06 -5.07 7.87
CA LEU A 71 9.19 -5.26 6.42
C LEU A 71 9.38 -3.91 5.71
N LYS A 72 10.08 -3.88 4.57
CA LYS A 72 10.41 -2.67 3.80
C LYS A 72 10.14 -2.86 2.32
#